data_AF-A0A069CYP5-F1
#
_entry.id   AF-A0A069CYP5-F1
#
_cell.length_a   1.000
_cell.length_b   1.000
_cell.length_c   1.000
_cell.angle_alpha   90.00
_cell.angle_beta   90.00
_cell.angle_gamma   90.00
#
_symmetry.space_group_name_H-M   'P 1'
#
loop_
_entity.id
_entity.type
_entity.pdbx_description
1 polymer ?
#
loop_
_entity_poly.entity_id
_entity_poly.type
_entity_poly.pdbx_seq_one_letter_code
_entity_poly.pdbx_strand_id
1 'polypeptide(L)'
;MDEIVQFDFPTDSPKIIKVIGVGGGGGNAVNHMFKEGIHDVTFVLCNTDNQALAESPVPVKLQLGRSITEGLGAGNRPDRQKTPPKKALKKLKIC
;
A
#
# COMPACT_ATOMS: atom_id res chain seq x y z
N MET A 1 5.92 38.26 10.64
CA MET A 1 6.32 37.13 9.78
C MET A 1 6.21 35.93 10.68
N ASP A 2 5.08 35.23 10.59
CA ASP A 2 4.71 34.22 11.58
C ASP A 2 5.67 33.04 11.51
N GLU A 3 6.39 32.77 12.60
CA GLU A 3 7.23 31.59 12.74
C GLU A 3 6.33 30.35 12.80
N ILE A 4 6.37 29.54 11.75
CA ILE A 4 5.70 28.25 11.73
C ILE A 4 6.55 27.31 12.61
N VAL A 5 6.07 27.05 13.81
CA VAL A 5 6.70 26.10 14.74
C VAL A 5 6.45 24.69 14.22
N GLN A 6 7.50 24.03 13.73
CA GLN A 6 7.43 22.66 13.25
C GLN A 6 7.47 21.70 14.44
N PHE A 7 6.30 21.24 14.87
CA PHE A 7 6.17 20.19 15.88
C PHE A 7 6.40 18.82 15.25
N ASP A 8 7.63 18.32 15.37
CA ASP A 8 7.97 16.96 14.96
C ASP A 8 7.47 15.98 16.03
N PHE A 9 6.38 15.28 15.74
CA PHE A 9 5.90 14.19 16.59
C PHE A 9 6.66 12.90 16.22
N PRO A 10 7.25 12.18 17.19
CA PRO A 10 7.92 10.91 16.91
C PRO A 10 6.90 9.89 16.36
N THR A 11 7.07 9.54 15.08
CA THR A 11 6.08 8.82 14.27
C THR A 11 6.18 7.28 14.36
N ASP A 12 6.59 6.74 15.50
CA ASP A 12 6.70 5.28 15.68
C ASP A 12 5.36 4.58 15.94
N SER A 13 4.26 5.35 16.06
CA SER A 13 2.91 4.79 16.18
C SER A 13 2.18 4.75 14.83
N PRO A 14 1.52 3.64 14.47
CA PRO A 14 0.71 3.57 13.26
C PRO A 14 -0.39 4.64 13.33
N LYS A 15 -0.46 5.50 12.30
CA LYS A 15 -1.47 6.57 12.22
C LYS A 15 -2.86 5.93 12.17
N ILE A 16 -3.83 6.64 12.75
CA ILE A 16 -5.24 6.19 12.83
C ILE A 16 -5.81 6.01 11.42
N ILE A 17 -5.49 6.91 10.50
CA ILE A 17 -5.98 6.88 9.13
C ILE A 17 -5.02 6.07 8.26
N LYS A 18 -5.56 5.07 7.55
CA LYS A 18 -4.81 4.24 6.61
C LYS A 18 -5.37 4.40 5.21
N VAL A 19 -4.51 4.60 4.23
CA VAL A 19 -4.86 4.68 2.82
C VAL A 19 -4.29 3.45 2.12
N ILE A 20 -5.18 2.61 1.60
CA ILE A 20 -4.80 1.32 1.00
C ILE A 20 -5.07 1.36 -0.50
N GLY A 21 -3.99 1.33 -1.29
CA GLY A 21 -4.06 1.20 -2.75
C GLY A 21 -4.10 -0.27 -3.13
N VAL A 22 -5.05 -0.67 -3.97
CA VAL A 22 -5.17 -2.06 -4.46
C VAL A 22 -5.07 -2.10 -5.97
N GLY A 23 -4.22 -3.00 -6.49
CA GLY A 23 -3.98 -3.17 -7.92
C GLY A 23 -3.23 -1.99 -8.57
N GLY A 24 -3.23 -1.94 -9.90
CA GLY A 24 -2.48 -0.91 -10.65
C GLY A 24 -3.01 0.51 -10.44
N GLY A 25 -4.32 0.72 -10.63
CA GLY A 25 -4.94 2.05 -10.48
C GLY A 25 -4.86 2.60 -9.06
N GLY A 26 -5.20 1.77 -8.06
CA GLY A 26 -5.06 2.14 -6.66
C GLY A 26 -3.61 2.38 -6.25
N GLY A 27 -2.67 1.63 -6.84
CA GLY A 27 -1.25 1.84 -6.63
C GLY A 27 -0.74 3.16 -7.19
N ASN A 28 -1.17 3.56 -8.38
CA ASN A 28 -0.82 4.84 -8.96
C ASN A 28 -1.34 6.01 -8.11
N ALA A 29 -2.58 5.92 -7.63
CA ALA A 29 -3.16 6.95 -6.77
C ALA A 29 -2.38 7.10 -5.46
N VAL A 30 -2.11 5.98 -4.76
CA VAL A 30 -1.35 6.01 -3.51
C VAL A 30 0.10 6.46 -3.71
N ASN A 31 0.74 6.06 -4.81
CA ASN A 31 2.08 6.54 -5.15
C ASN A 31 2.11 8.06 -5.36
N HIS A 32 1.09 8.61 -6.03
CA HIS A 32 0.98 10.06 -6.21
C HIS A 32 0.77 10.76 -4.88
N MET A 33 -0.21 10.32 -4.08
CA MET A 33 -0.47 10.84 -2.72
C MET A 33 0.77 10.83 -1.83
N PHE A 34 1.57 9.77 -1.89
CA PHE A 34 2.81 9.66 -1.14
C PHE A 34 3.87 10.67 -1.62
N LYS A 35 4.01 10.84 -2.94
CA LYS A 35 4.98 11.78 -3.54
C LYS A 35 4.62 13.25 -3.32
N GLU A 36 3.32 13.57 -3.28
CA GLU A 36 2.82 14.90 -2.90
C GLU A 36 3.05 15.21 -1.41
N GLY A 37 3.53 14.24 -0.63
CA GLY A 37 3.84 14.44 0.78
C GLY A 37 2.60 14.54 1.65
N ILE A 38 1.53 13.78 1.37
CA ILE A 38 0.39 13.75 2.30
C ILE A 38 0.83 13.14 3.64
N HIS A 39 0.60 13.88 4.72
CA HIS A 39 0.99 13.51 6.08
C HIS A 39 -0.15 12.87 6.88
N ASP A 40 0.15 12.40 8.09
CA ASP A 40 -0.81 11.85 9.07
C ASP A 40 -1.66 10.67 8.62
N VAL A 41 -1.24 10.00 7.55
CA VAL A 41 -1.84 8.76 7.08
C VAL A 41 -0.77 7.68 6.90
N THR A 42 -1.15 6.43 7.14
CA THR A 42 -0.31 5.28 6.79
C THR A 42 -0.70 4.78 5.40
N PHE A 43 0.24 4.86 4.46
CA PHE A 43 0.05 4.34 3.12
C PHE A 43 0.40 2.85 3.04
N VAL A 44 -0.48 2.07 2.43
CA VAL A 44 -0.29 0.65 2.16
C VAL A 44 -0.58 0.37 0.69
N LEU A 45 0.33 -0.33 0.01
CA LEU A 45 0.14 -0.77 -1.37
C LEU A 45 -0.05 -2.28 -1.44
N CYS A 46 -1.15 -2.72 -2.05
CA CYS A 46 -1.45 -4.12 -2.31
C CYS A 46 -1.52 -4.40 -3.81
N ASN A 47 -0.73 -5.34 -4.32
CA ASN A 47 -0.81 -5.72 -5.74
C ASN A 47 -0.45 -7.20 -5.93
N THR A 48 -0.95 -7.83 -6.99
CA THR A 48 -0.54 -9.18 -7.41
C THR A 48 0.76 -9.19 -8.21
N ASP A 49 1.08 -8.05 -8.83
CA ASP A 49 2.30 -7.85 -9.62
C ASP A 49 3.44 -7.38 -8.71
N ASN A 50 4.55 -8.12 -8.71
CA ASN A 50 5.71 -7.81 -7.88
C ASN A 50 6.53 -6.63 -8.43
N GLN A 51 6.54 -6.43 -9.75
CA GLN A 51 7.29 -5.34 -10.39
C GLN A 51 6.68 -4.00 -9.98
N ALA A 52 5.36 -3.88 -10.09
CA ALA A 52 4.63 -2.69 -9.66
C ALA A 52 4.81 -2.39 -8.15
N LEU A 53 4.94 -3.41 -7.31
CA LEU A 53 5.26 -3.22 -5.88
C LEU A 53 6.70 -2.73 -5.70
N ALA A 54 7.66 -3.30 -6.40
CA ALA A 54 9.06 -2.92 -6.29
C ALA A 54 9.28 -1.44 -6.66
N GLU A 55 8.63 -0.97 -7.73
CA GLU A 55 8.74 0.41 -8.24
C GLU A 55 8.08 1.47 -7.36
N SER A 56 7.13 1.09 -6.50
CA SER A 56 6.42 2.03 -5.64
C SER A 56 7.32 2.64 -4.55
N PRO A 57 7.21 3.96 -4.26
CA PRO A 57 7.93 4.59 -3.14
C PRO A 57 7.29 4.31 -1.77
N VAL A 58 6.11 3.68 -1.72
CA VAL A 58 5.34 3.46 -0.49
C VAL A 58 6.03 2.41 0.39
N PRO A 59 6.23 2.64 1.70
CA PRO A 59 6.99 1.74 2.56
C PRO A 59 6.27 0.42 2.84
N VAL A 60 4.96 0.45 3.07
CA VAL A 60 4.19 -0.76 3.41
C VAL A 60 3.62 -1.38 2.14
N LYS A 61 4.16 -2.55 1.76
CA LYS A 61 3.79 -3.27 0.54
C LYS A 61 3.30 -4.68 0.86
N LEU A 62 2.23 -5.11 0.19
CA LEU A 62 1.64 -6.44 0.31
C LEU A 62 1.45 -7.07 -1.07
N GLN A 63 2.20 -8.13 -1.33
CA GLN A 63 1.98 -8.94 -2.52
C GLN A 63 0.78 -9.88 -2.31
N LEU A 64 -0.24 -9.73 -3.14
CA LEU A 64 -1.41 -10.58 -3.19
C LEU A 64 -1.16 -11.78 -4.11
N GLY A 65 -1.76 -12.92 -3.79
CA GLY A 65 -1.80 -14.05 -4.73
C GLY A 65 -0.45 -14.65 -5.12
N ARG A 66 0.63 -14.47 -4.33
CA ARG A 66 1.98 -14.98 -4.65
C ARG A 66 2.01 -16.47 -5.05
N SER A 67 1.12 -17.28 -4.47
CA SER A 67 0.99 -18.71 -4.76
C SER A 67 0.17 -19.04 -6.03
N ILE A 68 -0.48 -18.05 -6.64
CA ILE A 68 -1.43 -18.20 -7.76
C ILE A 68 -0.93 -17.46 -9.01
N THR A 69 -0.34 -16.28 -8.83
CA THR A 69 0.08 -15.40 -9.93
C THR A 69 1.58 -15.42 -10.17
N GLU A 70 2.36 -16.08 -9.30
CA GLU A 70 3.83 -16.10 -9.33
C GLU A 70 4.49 -14.71 -9.41
N GLY A 71 3.73 -13.66 -9.08
CA GLY A 71 4.17 -12.26 -9.18
C GLY A 71 3.99 -11.59 -10.55
N LEU A 72 3.33 -12.24 -11.51
CA LEU A 72 3.06 -11.71 -12.86
C LEU A 72 1.74 -10.92 -12.96
N GLY A 73 1.03 -10.74 -11.83
CA GLY A 73 -0.28 -10.09 -11.82
C GLY A 73 -1.43 -11.03 -12.22
N ALA A 74 -2.67 -10.52 -12.16
CA ALA A 74 -3.85 -11.33 -12.46
C ALA A 74 -4.28 -11.29 -13.94
N GLY A 75 -3.65 -10.46 -14.77
CA GLY A 75 -3.92 -10.42 -16.22
C GLY A 75 -5.40 -10.18 -16.58
N ASN A 76 -6.06 -9.21 -15.92
CA ASN A 76 -7.49 -8.90 -16.07
C ASN A 76 -8.46 -10.09 -15.83
N ARG A 77 -8.01 -11.11 -15.09
CA ARG A 77 -8.84 -12.26 -14.68
C ARG A 77 -9.17 -12.17 -13.19
N PRO A 78 -10.28 -11.51 -12.81
CA PRO A 78 -10.62 -11.28 -11.41
C PRO A 78 -10.96 -12.57 -10.65
N ASP A 79 -11.38 -13.62 -11.36
CA ASP A 79 -11.62 -14.96 -10.81
C ASP A 79 -10.37 -15.54 -10.12
N ARG A 80 -9.18 -15.26 -10.65
CA ARG A 80 -7.90 -15.70 -10.05
C ARG A 80 -7.56 -15.01 -8.72
N GLN A 81 -8.28 -13.94 -8.36
CA GLN A 81 -8.04 -13.15 -7.14
C GLN A 81 -9.09 -13.37 -6.03
N LYS A 82 -10.18 -14.12 -6.30
CA LYS A 82 -11.34 -14.24 -5.38
C LYS A 82 -10.99 -14.80 -4.00
N THR A 83 -9.86 -15.50 -3.87
CA THR A 83 -9.40 -16.05 -2.60
C THR A 83 -8.05 -15.46 -2.22
N PRO A 84 -8.00 -14.28 -1.58
CA PRO A 84 -6.76 -13.80 -0.99
C PRO A 84 -6.31 -14.83 0.07
N PRO A 85 -5.02 -15.21 0.09
CA PRO A 85 -4.54 -16.16 1.10
C PRO A 85 -4.80 -15.57 2.49
N LYS A 86 -5.31 -16.39 3.43
CA LYS A 86 -5.64 -15.97 4.82
C LYS A 86 -4.49 -15.21 5.52
N LYS A 87 -3.24 -15.45 5.12
CA LYS A 87 -2.05 -14.74 5.60
C LYS A 87 -2.01 -13.26 5.19
N ALA A 88 -2.50 -12.90 4.01
CA ALA A 88 -2.57 -11.51 3.54
C ALA A 88 -3.53 -10.67 4.42
N LEU A 89 -4.67 -11.25 4.80
CA LEU A 89 -5.65 -10.62 5.70
C LEU A 89 -5.10 -10.36 7.11
N LYS A 90 -4.19 -11.22 7.61
CA LYS A 90 -3.54 -10.99 8.89
C LYS A 90 -2.61 -9.77 8.85
N LYS A 91 -1.87 -9.56 7.76
CA LYS A 91 -0.97 -8.41 7.62
C LYS A 91 -1.75 -7.09 7.61
N LEU A 92 -2.89 -7.05 6.94
CA LEU A 92 -3.75 -5.86 6.90
C LEU A 92 -4.40 -5.53 8.25
N LYS A 93 -4.62 -6.52 9.12
CA LYS A 93 -5.15 -6.31 10.48
C LYS A 93 -4.11 -5.81 11.48
N ILE A 94 -2.82 -5.93 11.18
CA ILE A 94 -1.71 -5.61 12.09
C ILE A 94 -1.00 -4.32 11.68
N CYS A 95 -1.13 -3.91 10.42
CA CYS A 95 -0.67 -2.60 9.94
C CYS A 95 -1.51 -1.47 10.49
#